data_AF-A0A523QD72-F1
#
_entry.id   AF-A0A523QD72-F1
#
_cell.length_a   1.000
_cell.length_b   1.000
_cell.length_c   1.000
_cell.angle_alpha   90.00
_cell.angle_beta   90.00
_cell.angle_gamma   90.00
#
_symmetry.space_group_name_H-M   'P 1'
#
loop_
_entity.id
_entity.type
_entity.pdbx_description
1 polymer ?
#
loop_
_entity_poly.entity_id
_entity_poly.type
_entity_poly.pdbx_seq_one_letter_code
_entity_poly.pdbx_strand_id
1 'polypeptide(L)'
;MSRKVIIILIMLLAVYGLLSVFHPGGLMAYVFPSVCWGLLALATLWACGLRRIRSWFDKRVTIVAALVAIFYIIIYMDIGLFTGFGRSPLSFTPGALMVNLILVSSTLLGMEFSRAYIIKSFGGRRPFLTVGLVTLLYSFISISIVGLLSFSDPLALTRFLGTGLLPIVAVNLLASYLALIGGPIASLAYRAPLMALMWFSPILPNLSWGTEALLGVMAPVMSFLVINQFTPTVTLRRSGIPVEPKGFGRNRRSSLRGWMIASVLCVIVVWTSTGLLGIRPTTMISGSMQPTMDVGDIAIVLDVPADSVQPGDIIQFWRDEEMVVHRVVEISRSGNGRLFVTKGDANREPDAAPVYPSQVRGKVVLNIPKVGWAAIAVKGFFSGVWSIFSANPVLIVLAIMSGAFIFYVFRAHKNRSVKRWRRKGLGGQKFIVPLSSVLIVMAITGFAYSHWSDDIYMSGTVKTGHWRTIIDSYKVLSPYDDDLIEDQLSPNNRTLLISSDNVFSSWYVWVGLKIHNPGAQAVLVKEPIYAFHPNNAEDNFEIETYFYGPYRTGKEIPENVWQKARYWNLPADDNREPPIRADHCEHVFVWIKLHSVDNLGAVQISITVTNELAFYN
;
A
#
# COMPACT_ATOMS: atom_id res chain seq x y z
N MET A 1 -41.05 -11.01 26.35
CA MET A 1 -40.10 -11.35 25.26
C MET A 1 -40.37 -12.80 24.90
N SER A 2 -40.48 -13.18 23.61
CA SER A 2 -40.67 -14.59 23.28
C SER A 2 -39.42 -15.38 23.67
N ARG A 3 -39.56 -16.49 24.40
CA ARG A 3 -38.44 -17.35 24.82
C ARG A 3 -37.54 -17.72 23.64
N LYS A 4 -38.14 -17.95 22.46
CA LYS A 4 -37.44 -18.26 21.21
C LYS A 4 -36.49 -17.15 20.74
N VAL A 5 -36.84 -15.87 20.92
CA VAL A 5 -36.00 -14.73 20.50
C VAL A 5 -34.76 -14.60 21.39
N ILE A 6 -34.92 -14.87 22.70
CA ILE A 6 -33.79 -14.90 23.63
C ILE A 6 -32.83 -16.03 23.27
N ILE A 7 -33.37 -17.22 22.96
CA ILE A 7 -32.56 -18.38 22.55
C ILE A 7 -31.73 -18.06 21.30
N ILE A 8 -32.33 -17.45 20.27
CA ILE A 8 -31.60 -17.06 19.05
C ILE A 8 -30.52 -16.01 19.35
N LEU A 9 -30.79 -15.04 20.24
CA LEU A 9 -29.80 -14.04 20.63
C LEU A 9 -28.61 -14.69 21.38
N ILE A 10 -28.89 -15.62 22.30
CA ILE A 10 -27.86 -16.37 23.02
C ILE A 10 -27.04 -17.22 22.05
N MET A 11 -27.70 -17.93 21.13
CA MET A 11 -27.00 -18.72 20.11
C MET A 11 -26.12 -17.86 19.20
N LEU A 12 -26.59 -16.67 18.78
CA LEU A 12 -25.81 -15.73 17.99
C LEU A 12 -24.54 -15.29 18.73
N LEU A 13 -24.66 -14.91 20.00
CA LEU A 13 -23.53 -14.53 20.83
C LEU A 13 -22.59 -15.71 21.12
N ALA A 14 -23.14 -16.91 21.30
CA ALA A 14 -22.36 -18.13 21.50
C ALA A 14 -21.56 -18.51 20.26
N VAL A 15 -22.16 -18.41 19.06
CA VAL A 15 -21.44 -18.61 17.78
C VAL A 15 -20.29 -17.61 17.67
N TYR A 16 -20.54 -16.32 17.93
CA TYR A 16 -19.47 -15.32 17.91
C TYR A 16 -18.34 -15.63 18.93
N GLY A 17 -18.70 -15.97 20.17
CA GLY A 17 -17.73 -16.31 21.21
C GLY A 17 -16.89 -17.54 20.86
N LEU A 18 -17.52 -18.60 20.35
CA LEU A 18 -16.83 -19.81 19.91
C LEU A 18 -15.85 -19.53 18.78
N LEU A 19 -16.27 -18.77 17.76
CA LEU A 19 -15.42 -18.44 16.61
C LEU A 19 -14.30 -17.46 16.96
N SER A 20 -14.46 -16.66 18.01
CA SER A 20 -13.43 -15.74 18.49
C SER A 20 -12.36 -16.44 19.34
N VAL A 21 -12.70 -17.58 19.96
CA VAL A 21 -11.79 -18.32 20.86
C VAL A 21 -11.12 -19.50 20.13
N PHE A 22 -11.87 -20.22 19.30
CA PHE A 22 -11.40 -21.45 18.67
C PHE A 22 -11.07 -21.25 17.19
N HIS A 23 -9.78 -21.33 16.85
CA HIS A 23 -9.25 -21.18 15.50
C HIS A 23 -8.59 -22.49 15.01
N PRO A 24 -9.38 -23.46 14.51
CA PRO A 24 -8.81 -24.72 14.02
C PRO A 24 -8.05 -24.51 12.71
N GLY A 25 -6.96 -25.27 12.51
CA GLY A 25 -6.17 -25.24 11.28
C GLY A 25 -6.77 -26.07 10.13
N GLY A 26 -6.22 -25.90 8.93
CA GLY A 26 -6.56 -26.71 7.75
C GLY A 26 -8.02 -26.57 7.30
N LEU A 27 -8.63 -27.66 6.83
CA LEU A 27 -10.04 -27.68 6.38
C LEU A 27 -11.03 -27.34 7.51
N MET A 28 -10.68 -27.64 8.77
CA MET A 28 -11.53 -27.34 9.91
C MET A 28 -11.72 -25.83 10.13
N ALA A 29 -10.78 -25.00 9.65
CA ALA A 29 -10.91 -23.54 9.64
C ALA A 29 -12.16 -23.07 8.87
N TYR A 30 -12.61 -23.84 7.88
CA TYR A 30 -13.78 -23.52 7.05
C TYR A 30 -15.03 -24.27 7.50
N VAL A 31 -14.88 -25.55 7.84
CA VAL A 31 -16.01 -26.41 8.24
C VAL A 31 -16.61 -25.96 9.56
N PHE A 32 -15.79 -25.64 10.56
CA PHE A 32 -16.28 -25.28 11.90
C PHE A 32 -17.15 -24.01 11.89
N PRO A 33 -16.71 -22.87 11.32
CA PRO A 33 -17.58 -21.69 11.19
C PRO A 33 -18.84 -21.98 10.37
N SER A 34 -18.74 -22.77 9.31
CA SER A 34 -19.88 -23.11 8.46
C SER A 34 -20.97 -23.86 9.24
N VAL A 35 -20.57 -24.81 10.08
CA VAL A 35 -21.49 -25.57 10.95
C VAL A 35 -22.13 -24.65 11.98
N CYS A 36 -21.36 -23.81 12.67
CA CYS A 36 -21.89 -22.89 13.68
C CYS A 36 -22.95 -21.94 13.09
N TRP A 37 -22.65 -21.30 11.96
CA TRP A 37 -23.58 -20.39 11.29
C TRP A 37 -24.77 -21.12 10.65
N GLY A 38 -24.53 -22.30 10.07
CA GLY A 38 -25.59 -23.16 9.53
C GLY A 38 -26.58 -23.62 10.59
N LEU A 39 -26.10 -24.04 11.76
CA LEU A 39 -26.95 -24.40 12.91
C LEU A 39 -27.77 -23.20 13.40
N LEU A 40 -27.18 -22.00 13.46
CA LEU A 40 -27.92 -20.79 13.79
C LEU A 40 -29.02 -20.51 12.74
N ALA A 41 -28.71 -20.64 11.45
CA ALA A 41 -29.70 -20.49 10.38
C ALA A 41 -30.86 -21.49 10.54
N LEU A 42 -30.57 -22.78 10.78
CA LEU A 42 -31.58 -23.81 11.00
C LEU A 42 -32.41 -23.55 12.27
N ALA A 43 -31.78 -23.16 13.37
CA ALA A 43 -32.48 -22.81 14.61
C ALA A 43 -33.41 -21.60 14.42
N THR A 44 -33.00 -20.59 13.66
CA THR A 44 -33.86 -19.43 13.34
C THR A 44 -35.03 -19.81 12.45
N LEU A 45 -34.82 -20.67 11.45
CA LEU A 45 -35.87 -21.23 10.61
C LEU A 45 -36.90 -21.99 11.43
N TRP A 46 -36.45 -22.83 12.37
CA TRP A 46 -37.31 -23.57 13.29
C TRP A 46 -38.07 -22.65 14.27
N ALA A 47 -37.39 -21.64 14.82
CA ALA A 47 -37.98 -20.70 15.76
C ALA A 47 -39.04 -19.78 15.10
N CYS A 48 -38.83 -19.38 13.85
CA CYS A 48 -39.69 -18.47 13.12
C CYS A 48 -40.83 -19.19 12.36
N GLY A 49 -40.51 -20.35 11.77
CA GLY A 49 -41.37 -21.05 10.83
C GLY A 49 -41.27 -20.49 9.40
N LEU A 50 -41.17 -21.38 8.41
CA LEU A 50 -40.96 -21.01 7.01
C LEU A 50 -42.08 -20.13 6.43
N ARG A 51 -43.33 -20.38 6.83
CA ARG A 51 -44.49 -19.56 6.42
C ARG A 51 -44.38 -18.10 6.86
N ARG A 52 -43.84 -17.85 8.06
CA ARG A 52 -43.69 -16.50 8.61
C ARG A 52 -42.54 -15.74 7.96
N ILE A 53 -41.45 -16.42 7.62
CA ILE A 53 -40.34 -15.79 6.88
C ILE A 53 -40.81 -15.40 5.48
N ARG A 54 -41.55 -16.30 4.81
CA ARG A 54 -42.10 -16.02 3.48
C ARG A 54 -43.09 -14.86 3.49
N SER A 55 -43.83 -14.64 4.58
CA SER A 55 -44.77 -13.50 4.67
C SER A 55 -44.09 -12.14 4.85
N TRP A 56 -42.81 -12.11 5.22
CA TRP A 56 -42.04 -10.87 5.30
C TRP A 56 -41.45 -10.41 3.97
N PHE A 57 -41.47 -11.28 2.96
CA PHE A 57 -40.94 -11.01 1.63
C PHE A 57 -41.73 -9.90 0.94
N ASP A 58 -41.03 -8.85 0.53
CA ASP A 58 -41.57 -7.81 -0.35
C ASP A 58 -40.80 -7.82 -1.67
N LYS A 59 -41.46 -8.27 -2.74
CA LYS A 59 -40.85 -8.40 -4.07
C LYS A 59 -40.22 -7.10 -4.56
N ARG A 60 -40.86 -5.95 -4.33
CA ARG A 60 -40.37 -4.66 -4.84
C ARG A 60 -39.11 -4.24 -4.10
N VAL A 61 -39.12 -4.34 -2.77
CA VAL A 61 -37.93 -4.02 -1.95
C VAL A 61 -36.76 -4.93 -2.31
N THR A 62 -37.00 -6.23 -2.46
CA THR A 62 -35.95 -7.19 -2.84
C THR A 62 -35.35 -6.88 -4.22
N ILE A 63 -36.16 -6.57 -5.23
CA ILE A 63 -35.66 -6.19 -6.56
C ILE A 63 -34.81 -4.92 -6.48
N VAL A 64 -35.28 -3.89 -5.78
CA VAL A 64 -34.51 -2.64 -5.63
C VAL A 64 -33.20 -2.89 -4.88
N ALA A 65 -33.20 -3.72 -3.84
CA ALA A 65 -31.99 -4.08 -3.10
C ALA A 65 -30.97 -4.80 -4.00
N ALA A 66 -31.42 -5.72 -4.86
CA ALA A 66 -30.57 -6.40 -5.83
C ALA A 66 -29.99 -5.44 -6.88
N LEU A 67 -30.83 -4.55 -7.45
CA LEU A 67 -30.39 -3.56 -8.44
C LEU A 67 -29.34 -2.62 -7.87
N VAL A 68 -29.53 -2.19 -6.63
CA VAL A 68 -28.59 -1.32 -5.93
C VAL A 68 -27.27 -2.03 -5.62
N ALA A 69 -27.30 -3.31 -5.25
CA ALA A 69 -26.07 -4.11 -5.10
C ALA A 69 -25.33 -4.30 -6.43
N ILE A 70 -26.05 -4.53 -7.54
CA ILE A 70 -25.44 -4.60 -8.88
C ILE A 70 -24.81 -3.25 -9.24
N PHE A 71 -25.50 -2.14 -8.99
CA PHE A 71 -24.97 -0.81 -9.25
C PHE A 71 -23.71 -0.51 -8.43
N TYR A 72 -23.67 -0.95 -7.17
CA TYR A 72 -22.45 -0.87 -6.36
C TYR A 72 -21.31 -1.66 -6.98
N ILE A 73 -21.56 -2.89 -7.44
CA ILE A 73 -20.53 -3.73 -8.08
C ILE A 73 -19.99 -3.04 -9.32
N ILE A 74 -20.85 -2.43 -10.13
CA ILE A 74 -20.44 -1.67 -11.32
C ILE A 74 -19.52 -0.52 -10.91
N ILE A 75 -19.93 0.33 -9.96
CA ILE A 75 -19.08 1.43 -9.48
C ILE A 75 -17.75 0.92 -8.93
N TYR A 76 -17.77 -0.15 -8.15
CA TYR A 76 -16.57 -0.75 -7.58
C TYR A 76 -15.60 -1.22 -8.67
N MET A 77 -16.12 -1.91 -9.70
CA MET A 77 -15.33 -2.35 -10.85
C MET A 77 -14.83 -1.18 -11.70
N ASP A 78 -15.66 -0.15 -11.90
CA ASP A 78 -15.29 1.06 -12.65
C ASP A 78 -14.15 1.80 -11.96
N ILE A 79 -14.14 1.90 -10.63
CA ILE A 79 -13.02 2.50 -9.89
C ILE A 79 -11.74 1.67 -10.10
N GLY A 80 -11.85 0.34 -10.17
CA GLY A 80 -10.72 -0.55 -10.50
C GLY A 80 -10.12 -0.29 -11.88
N LEU A 81 -10.89 0.22 -12.86
CA LEU A 81 -10.34 0.62 -14.15
C LEU A 81 -9.35 1.79 -14.02
N PHE A 82 -9.49 2.63 -13.00
CA PHE A 82 -8.64 3.79 -12.75
C PHE A 82 -7.49 3.49 -11.77
N THR A 83 -7.74 2.67 -10.74
CA THR A 83 -6.72 2.35 -9.71
C THR A 83 -5.94 1.07 -9.99
N GLY A 84 -6.36 0.31 -11.01
CA GLY A 84 -5.82 -1.01 -11.33
C GLY A 84 -6.51 -2.15 -10.58
N PHE A 85 -6.24 -3.37 -11.01
CA PHE A 85 -6.80 -4.59 -10.43
C PHE A 85 -5.73 -5.45 -9.77
N GLY A 86 -6.06 -5.99 -8.59
CA GLY A 86 -5.30 -7.04 -7.91
C GLY A 86 -5.89 -8.42 -8.16
N ARG A 87 -5.06 -9.45 -7.93
CA ARG A 87 -5.53 -10.85 -7.90
C ARG A 87 -6.13 -11.16 -6.54
N SER A 88 -7.23 -11.91 -6.53
CA SER A 88 -7.81 -12.41 -5.30
C SER A 88 -6.84 -13.40 -4.61
N PRO A 89 -6.69 -13.34 -3.28
CA PRO A 89 -5.82 -14.24 -2.53
C PRO A 89 -6.42 -15.66 -2.37
N LEU A 90 -7.66 -15.87 -2.81
CA LEU A 90 -8.37 -17.14 -2.69
C LEU A 90 -7.95 -18.11 -3.80
N SER A 91 -7.99 -19.41 -3.48
CA SER A 91 -7.81 -20.47 -4.47
C SER A 91 -9.10 -20.67 -5.29
N PHE A 92 -8.97 -20.72 -6.61
CA PHE A 92 -10.09 -20.91 -7.55
C PHE A 92 -10.20 -22.35 -8.06
N THR A 93 -9.62 -23.32 -7.35
CA THR A 93 -9.84 -24.74 -7.67
C THR A 93 -11.31 -25.11 -7.37
N PRO A 94 -11.92 -26.07 -8.11
CA PRO A 94 -13.31 -26.48 -7.88
C PRO A 94 -13.61 -26.87 -6.42
N GLY A 95 -12.65 -27.54 -5.75
CA GLY A 95 -12.74 -27.90 -4.34
C GLY A 95 -12.73 -26.68 -3.41
N ALA A 96 -11.81 -25.73 -3.62
CA ALA A 96 -11.74 -24.51 -2.82
C ALA A 96 -12.98 -23.62 -3.02
N LEU A 97 -13.49 -23.51 -4.25
CA LEU A 97 -14.73 -22.81 -4.55
C LEU A 97 -15.93 -23.41 -3.81
N MET A 98 -16.03 -24.74 -3.74
CA MET A 98 -17.08 -25.42 -2.98
C MET A 98 -16.99 -25.12 -1.48
N VAL A 99 -15.78 -25.18 -0.90
CA VAL A 99 -15.56 -24.84 0.51
C VAL A 99 -15.93 -23.38 0.81
N ASN A 100 -15.50 -22.44 -0.04
CA ASN A 100 -15.85 -21.02 0.08
C ASN A 100 -17.36 -20.80 -0.07
N LEU A 101 -18.03 -21.52 -0.97
CA LEU A 101 -19.47 -21.45 -1.16
C LEU A 101 -20.23 -21.89 0.10
N ILE A 102 -19.83 -23.00 0.73
CA ILE A 102 -20.44 -23.49 1.97
C ILE A 102 -20.23 -22.49 3.10
N LEU A 103 -19.01 -21.97 3.26
CA LEU A 103 -18.69 -20.99 4.28
C LEU A 103 -19.48 -19.69 4.11
N VAL A 104 -19.39 -19.07 2.93
CA VAL A 104 -20.05 -17.79 2.67
C VAL A 104 -21.56 -17.91 2.78
N SER A 105 -22.15 -18.97 2.21
CA SER A 105 -23.62 -19.15 2.25
C SER A 105 -24.13 -19.41 3.66
N SER A 106 -23.49 -20.27 4.43
CA SER A 106 -23.89 -20.56 5.81
C SER A 106 -23.78 -19.32 6.72
N THR A 107 -22.67 -18.58 6.64
CA THR A 107 -22.46 -17.32 7.38
C THR A 107 -23.48 -16.25 7.00
N LEU A 108 -23.76 -16.08 5.70
CA LEU A 108 -24.74 -15.12 5.20
C LEU A 108 -26.16 -15.50 5.65
N LEU A 109 -26.57 -16.75 5.50
CA LEU A 109 -27.89 -17.23 5.94
C LEU A 109 -28.03 -17.10 7.47
N GLY A 110 -27.03 -17.53 8.23
CA GLY A 110 -27.02 -17.44 9.69
C GLY A 110 -27.21 -16.00 10.17
N MET A 111 -26.46 -15.05 9.60
CA MET A 111 -26.59 -13.63 9.94
C MET A 111 -27.92 -13.02 9.49
N GLU A 112 -28.35 -13.21 8.25
CA GLU A 112 -29.54 -12.51 7.73
C GLU A 112 -30.85 -13.04 8.34
N PHE A 113 -30.97 -14.35 8.55
CA PHE A 113 -32.16 -14.94 9.12
C PHE A 113 -32.31 -14.59 10.60
N SER A 114 -31.23 -14.68 11.38
CA SER A 114 -31.24 -14.25 12.78
C SER A 114 -31.51 -12.75 12.90
N ARG A 115 -30.91 -11.91 12.04
CA ARG A 115 -31.14 -10.45 12.02
C ARG A 115 -32.61 -10.13 11.77
N ALA A 116 -33.20 -10.70 10.72
CA ALA A 116 -34.59 -10.45 10.40
C ALA A 116 -35.55 -10.96 11.47
N TYR A 117 -35.27 -12.12 12.08
CA TYR A 117 -36.08 -12.66 13.17
C TYR A 117 -36.09 -11.73 14.39
N ILE A 118 -34.93 -11.25 14.82
CA ILE A 118 -34.80 -10.31 15.94
C ILE A 118 -35.52 -8.99 15.61
N ILE A 119 -35.25 -8.41 14.43
CA ILE A 119 -35.85 -7.13 14.03
C ILE A 119 -37.36 -7.22 13.92
N LYS A 120 -37.92 -8.25 13.27
CA LYS A 120 -39.37 -8.40 13.12
C LYS A 120 -40.07 -8.73 14.44
N SER A 121 -39.35 -9.29 15.41
CA SER A 121 -39.90 -9.56 16.75
C SER A 121 -40.01 -8.29 17.62
N PHE A 122 -39.12 -7.31 17.45
CA PHE A 122 -39.09 -6.07 18.26
C PHE A 122 -39.56 -4.80 17.52
N GLY A 123 -39.44 -4.79 16.19
CA GLY A 123 -39.56 -3.61 15.34
C GLY A 123 -40.97 -3.00 15.29
N GLY A 124 -42.01 -3.76 15.63
CA GLY A 124 -43.40 -3.27 15.58
C GLY A 124 -43.72 -2.14 16.58
N ARG A 125 -42.99 -2.03 17.71
CA ARG A 125 -43.25 -0.99 18.73
C ARG A 125 -42.32 0.21 18.63
N ARG A 126 -41.03 -0.01 18.29
CA ARG A 126 -39.98 1.02 18.21
C ARG A 126 -38.98 0.70 17.09
N PRO A 127 -39.38 0.79 15.80
CA PRO A 127 -38.60 0.26 14.67
C PRO A 127 -37.19 0.85 14.58
N PHE A 128 -37.03 2.15 14.80
CA PHE A 128 -35.74 2.83 14.73
C PHE A 128 -34.77 2.41 15.84
N LEU A 129 -35.27 2.28 17.07
CA LEU A 129 -34.46 1.81 18.20
C LEU A 129 -34.01 0.37 17.95
N THR A 130 -34.91 -0.48 17.45
CA THR A 130 -34.59 -1.86 17.09
C THR A 130 -33.53 -1.94 16.00
N VAL A 131 -33.68 -1.16 14.91
CA VAL A 131 -32.68 -1.12 13.84
C VAL A 131 -31.34 -0.63 14.37
N GLY A 132 -31.30 0.43 15.19
CA GLY A 132 -30.06 0.93 15.79
C GLY A 132 -29.35 -0.11 16.67
N LEU A 133 -30.08 -0.76 17.59
CA LEU A 133 -29.51 -1.77 18.48
C LEU A 133 -29.04 -3.01 17.73
N VAL A 134 -29.82 -3.48 16.74
CA VAL A 134 -29.42 -4.63 15.93
C VAL A 134 -28.23 -4.28 15.03
N THR A 135 -28.16 -3.06 14.50
CA THR A 135 -26.99 -2.58 13.75
C THR A 135 -25.74 -2.64 14.61
N LEU A 136 -25.79 -2.11 15.84
CA LEU A 136 -24.66 -2.17 16.77
C LEU A 136 -24.24 -3.60 17.09
N LEU A 137 -25.21 -4.49 17.36
CA LEU A 137 -24.96 -5.90 17.63
C LEU A 137 -24.22 -6.59 16.49
N TYR A 138 -24.72 -6.47 15.26
CA TYR A 138 -24.10 -7.14 14.10
C TYR A 138 -22.80 -6.48 13.65
N SER A 139 -22.66 -5.17 13.87
CA SER A 139 -21.38 -4.48 13.62
C SER A 139 -20.32 -4.96 14.60
N PHE A 140 -20.67 -5.10 15.89
CA PHE A 140 -19.77 -5.63 16.91
C PHE A 140 -19.33 -7.07 16.61
N ILE A 141 -20.26 -7.95 16.21
CA ILE A 141 -19.95 -9.34 15.81
C ILE A 141 -19.04 -9.40 14.57
N SER A 142 -19.03 -8.35 13.73
CA SER A 142 -18.23 -8.30 12.51
C SER A 142 -16.86 -7.64 12.70
N ILE A 143 -16.60 -6.99 13.84
CA ILE A 143 -15.34 -6.28 14.11
C ILE A 143 -14.42 -7.16 14.97
N SER A 144 -13.12 -7.17 14.66
CA SER A 144 -12.12 -7.86 15.48
C SER A 144 -11.87 -7.11 16.80
N ILE A 145 -12.04 -7.80 17.94
CA ILE A 145 -11.74 -7.26 19.28
C ILE A 145 -10.26 -6.94 19.44
N VAL A 146 -9.38 -7.80 18.88
CA VAL A 146 -7.93 -7.60 18.94
C VAL A 146 -7.55 -6.32 18.19
N GLY A 147 -8.15 -6.09 17.02
CA GLY A 147 -7.93 -4.87 16.24
C GLY A 147 -8.27 -3.59 17.01
N LEU A 148 -9.30 -3.61 17.87
CA LEU A 148 -9.70 -2.45 18.68
C LEU A 148 -8.70 -2.08 19.80
N LEU A 149 -7.84 -3.01 20.20
CA LEU A 149 -6.94 -2.85 21.35
C LEU A 149 -5.46 -2.63 20.94
N SER A 150 -5.15 -2.71 19.65
CA SER A 150 -3.76 -2.73 19.14
C SER A 150 -3.27 -1.40 18.56
N PHE A 151 -3.88 -0.26 18.90
CA PHE A 151 -3.52 1.02 18.28
C PHE A 151 -2.35 1.70 19.01
N SER A 152 -1.18 1.73 18.35
CA SER A 152 -0.03 2.55 18.77
C SER A 152 0.08 3.84 17.94
N ASP A 153 -0.38 3.81 16.68
CA ASP A 153 -0.20 4.92 15.71
C ASP A 153 -1.53 5.56 15.28
N PRO A 154 -1.59 6.91 15.12
CA PRO A 154 -2.78 7.61 14.62
C PRO A 154 -3.22 7.16 13.21
N LEU A 155 -2.28 6.80 12.34
CA LEU A 155 -2.57 6.27 11.00
C LEU A 155 -3.23 4.89 11.07
N ALA A 156 -2.77 4.02 11.98
CA ALA A 156 -3.38 2.71 12.17
C ALA A 156 -4.83 2.82 12.68
N LEU A 157 -5.08 3.77 13.60
CA LEU A 157 -6.43 4.05 14.11
C LEU A 157 -7.35 4.58 13.00
N THR A 158 -6.89 5.57 12.22
CA THR A 158 -7.69 6.15 11.13
C THR A 158 -7.98 5.15 10.03
N ARG A 159 -7.00 4.32 9.66
CA ARG A 159 -7.19 3.22 8.72
C ARG A 159 -8.20 2.19 9.24
N PHE A 160 -8.09 1.77 10.49
CA PHE A 160 -9.05 0.85 11.10
C PHE A 160 -10.47 1.41 11.14
N LEU A 161 -10.62 2.69 11.51
CA LEU A 161 -11.92 3.35 11.50
C LEU A 161 -12.49 3.45 10.08
N GLY A 162 -11.65 3.80 9.11
CA GLY A 162 -11.99 4.00 7.71
C GLY A 162 -12.37 2.72 6.98
N THR A 163 -11.53 1.68 6.99
CA THR A 163 -11.76 0.44 6.23
C THR A 163 -12.49 -0.62 7.04
N GLY A 164 -12.33 -0.63 8.37
CA GLY A 164 -12.98 -1.59 9.25
C GLY A 164 -14.32 -1.08 9.77
N LEU A 165 -14.30 -0.16 10.72
CA LEU A 165 -15.47 0.17 11.54
C LEU A 165 -16.61 0.83 10.76
N LEU A 166 -16.33 1.92 10.03
CA LEU A 166 -17.38 2.71 9.38
C LEU A 166 -18.12 1.95 8.27
N PRO A 167 -17.46 1.25 7.34
CA PRO A 167 -18.14 0.47 6.29
C PRO A 167 -18.98 -0.65 6.88
N ILE A 168 -18.46 -1.36 7.88
CA ILE A 168 -19.19 -2.44 8.58
C ILE A 168 -20.48 -1.90 9.21
N VAL A 169 -20.41 -0.75 9.89
CA VAL A 169 -21.59 -0.11 10.48
C VAL A 169 -22.59 0.32 9.42
N ALA A 170 -22.13 0.92 8.33
CA ALA A 170 -22.98 1.38 7.22
C ALA A 170 -23.72 0.21 6.53
N VAL A 171 -23.01 -0.87 6.21
CA VAL A 171 -23.59 -2.08 5.62
C VAL A 171 -24.58 -2.75 6.58
N ASN A 172 -24.24 -2.87 7.87
CA ASN A 172 -25.13 -3.48 8.86
C ASN A 172 -26.38 -2.63 9.13
N LEU A 173 -26.27 -1.29 9.03
CA LEU A 173 -27.41 -0.39 9.13
C LEU A 173 -28.39 -0.62 7.98
N LEU A 174 -27.87 -0.69 6.76
CA LEU A 174 -28.67 -0.96 5.57
C LEU A 174 -29.30 -2.36 5.61
N ALA A 175 -28.53 -3.39 5.97
CA ALA A 175 -29.01 -4.75 6.12
C ALA A 175 -30.13 -4.85 7.17
N SER A 176 -29.98 -4.17 8.30
CA SER A 176 -30.99 -4.10 9.35
C SER A 176 -32.25 -3.37 8.89
N TYR A 177 -32.08 -2.28 8.13
CA TYR A 177 -33.20 -1.58 7.52
C TYR A 177 -33.94 -2.46 6.50
N LEU A 178 -33.23 -3.12 5.59
CA LEU A 178 -33.80 -4.06 4.61
C LEU A 178 -34.54 -5.23 5.29
N ALA A 179 -33.96 -5.79 6.35
CA ALA A 179 -34.60 -6.81 7.16
C ALA A 179 -35.90 -6.33 7.82
N LEU A 180 -35.96 -5.06 8.25
CA LEU A 180 -37.18 -4.44 8.79
C LEU A 180 -38.27 -4.28 7.71
N ILE A 181 -37.94 -3.86 6.49
CA ILE A 181 -38.93 -3.56 5.45
C ILE A 181 -39.30 -4.74 4.55
N GLY A 182 -38.35 -5.62 4.20
CA GLY A 182 -38.54 -6.73 3.26
C GLY A 182 -38.05 -8.10 3.75
N GLY A 183 -37.71 -8.22 5.04
CA GLY A 183 -37.29 -9.49 5.64
C GLY A 183 -35.88 -9.93 5.26
N PRO A 184 -35.49 -11.19 5.57
CA PRO A 184 -34.11 -11.65 5.36
C PRO A 184 -33.75 -11.70 3.87
N ILE A 185 -34.71 -11.99 2.99
CA ILE A 185 -34.51 -12.08 1.54
C ILE A 185 -34.12 -10.72 0.94
N ALA A 186 -34.73 -9.62 1.41
CA ALA A 186 -34.35 -8.29 0.95
C ALA A 186 -32.92 -7.92 1.36
N SER A 187 -32.51 -8.29 2.57
CA SER A 187 -31.14 -8.07 3.04
C SER A 187 -30.12 -8.96 2.31
N LEU A 188 -30.47 -10.23 2.07
CA LEU A 188 -29.69 -11.17 1.26
C LEU A 188 -29.51 -10.67 -0.17
N ALA A 189 -30.56 -10.12 -0.79
CA ALA A 189 -30.49 -9.58 -2.15
C ALA A 189 -29.50 -8.42 -2.29
N TYR A 190 -29.22 -7.69 -1.20
CA TYR A 190 -28.16 -6.69 -1.18
C TYR A 190 -26.80 -7.30 -0.86
N ARG A 191 -26.67 -8.11 0.20
CA ARG A 191 -25.35 -8.57 0.68
C ARG A 191 -24.75 -9.74 -0.11
N ALA A 192 -25.59 -10.66 -0.62
CA ALA A 192 -25.11 -11.86 -1.31
C ALA A 192 -24.31 -11.53 -2.58
N PRO A 193 -24.75 -10.62 -3.48
CA PRO A 193 -23.96 -10.25 -4.65
C PRO A 193 -22.60 -9.63 -4.29
N LEU A 194 -22.56 -8.81 -3.23
CA LEU A 194 -21.32 -8.17 -2.77
C LEU A 194 -20.32 -9.20 -2.25
N MET A 195 -20.78 -10.15 -1.41
CA MET A 195 -19.94 -11.23 -0.94
C MET A 195 -19.53 -12.18 -2.07
N ALA A 196 -20.42 -12.40 -3.05
CA ALA A 196 -20.10 -13.23 -4.20
C ALA A 196 -18.97 -12.64 -5.04
N LEU A 197 -18.99 -11.32 -5.26
CA LEU A 197 -17.88 -10.63 -5.93
C LEU A 197 -16.57 -10.82 -5.15
N MET A 198 -16.57 -10.57 -3.85
CA MET A 198 -15.36 -10.63 -3.03
C MET A 198 -14.76 -12.04 -2.92
N TRP A 199 -15.59 -13.09 -2.88
CA TRP A 199 -15.14 -14.46 -2.62
C TRP A 199 -15.00 -15.33 -3.87
N PHE A 200 -15.66 -14.98 -4.98
CA PHE A 200 -15.64 -15.79 -6.21
C PHE A 200 -15.09 -15.05 -7.43
N SER A 201 -14.71 -13.77 -7.31
CA SER A 201 -14.01 -13.06 -8.38
C SER A 201 -12.49 -13.29 -8.32
N PRO A 202 -11.84 -13.76 -9.40
CA PRO A 202 -10.38 -13.86 -9.49
C PRO A 202 -9.67 -12.52 -9.47
N ILE A 203 -10.37 -11.46 -9.88
CA ILE A 203 -9.83 -10.12 -10.08
C ILE A 203 -10.68 -9.14 -9.27
N LEU A 204 -10.02 -8.31 -8.45
CA LEU A 204 -10.65 -7.29 -7.62
C LEU A 204 -9.95 -5.93 -7.80
N PRO A 205 -10.68 -4.81 -7.80
CA PRO A 205 -10.11 -3.46 -7.77
C PRO A 205 -9.09 -3.29 -6.64
N ASN A 206 -7.91 -2.76 -6.96
CA ASN A 206 -6.90 -2.40 -5.98
C ASN A 206 -7.12 -0.95 -5.54
N LEU A 207 -7.96 -0.78 -4.51
CA LEU A 207 -8.36 0.51 -3.98
C LEU A 207 -7.37 1.00 -2.91
N SER A 208 -7.08 2.30 -2.88
CA SER A 208 -6.42 2.89 -1.71
C SER A 208 -7.33 2.76 -0.49
N TRP A 209 -6.77 2.67 0.71
CA TRP A 209 -7.56 2.46 1.93
C TRP A 209 -8.60 3.58 2.15
N GLY A 210 -8.30 4.80 1.72
CA GLY A 210 -9.28 5.88 1.72
C GLY A 210 -10.42 5.63 0.73
N THR A 211 -10.13 5.27 -0.52
CA THR A 211 -11.20 5.01 -1.52
C THR A 211 -12.10 3.87 -1.08
N GLU A 212 -11.53 2.85 -0.45
CA GLU A 212 -12.26 1.73 0.16
C GLU A 212 -13.17 2.22 1.29
N ALA A 213 -12.66 3.06 2.20
CA ALA A 213 -13.45 3.65 3.28
C ALA A 213 -14.62 4.50 2.76
N LEU A 214 -14.35 5.36 1.78
CA LEU A 214 -15.33 6.24 1.16
C LEU A 214 -16.43 5.42 0.49
N LEU A 215 -16.06 4.50 -0.40
CA LEU A 215 -17.00 3.68 -1.15
C LEU A 215 -17.81 2.77 -0.22
N GLY A 216 -17.14 2.15 0.77
CA GLY A 216 -17.74 1.26 1.75
C GLY A 216 -18.79 1.92 2.63
N VAL A 217 -18.73 3.25 2.82
CA VAL A 217 -19.74 4.02 3.56
C VAL A 217 -20.77 4.67 2.64
N MET A 218 -20.31 5.34 1.58
CA MET A 218 -21.18 6.07 0.67
C MET A 218 -22.18 5.13 0.00
N ALA A 219 -21.74 3.96 -0.42
CA ALA A 219 -22.62 3.05 -1.14
C ALA A 219 -23.79 2.54 -0.29
N PRO A 220 -23.61 1.99 0.92
CA PRO A 220 -24.76 1.61 1.76
C PRO A 220 -25.67 2.80 2.10
N VAL A 221 -25.11 4.00 2.27
CA VAL A 221 -25.91 5.20 2.54
C VAL A 221 -26.75 5.62 1.33
N MET A 222 -26.15 5.68 0.13
CA MET A 222 -26.86 5.98 -1.11
C MET A 222 -27.91 4.90 -1.42
N SER A 223 -27.56 3.64 -1.17
CA SER A 223 -28.47 2.50 -1.26
C SER A 223 -29.69 2.68 -0.36
N PHE A 224 -29.49 3.09 0.90
CA PHE A 224 -30.58 3.39 1.83
C PHE A 224 -31.50 4.47 1.26
N LEU A 225 -30.96 5.56 0.71
CA LEU A 225 -31.75 6.65 0.13
C LEU A 225 -32.60 6.17 -1.06
N VAL A 226 -32.00 5.41 -1.98
CA VAL A 226 -32.68 4.82 -3.15
C VAL A 226 -33.78 3.87 -2.70
N ILE A 227 -33.47 2.90 -1.83
CA ILE A 227 -34.44 1.92 -1.33
C ILE A 227 -35.62 2.61 -0.64
N ASN A 228 -35.35 3.55 0.26
CA ASN A 228 -36.38 4.29 0.98
C ASN A 228 -37.25 5.14 0.04
N GLN A 229 -36.71 5.60 -1.10
CA GLN A 229 -37.47 6.33 -2.13
C GLN A 229 -38.40 5.42 -2.93
N PHE A 230 -37.95 4.22 -3.31
CA PHE A 230 -38.71 3.28 -4.12
C PHE A 230 -39.61 2.33 -3.31
N THR A 231 -39.47 2.33 -1.97
CA THR A 231 -40.32 1.53 -1.09
C THR A 231 -41.74 2.10 -1.01
N PRO A 232 -42.79 1.30 -1.27
CA PRO A 232 -44.18 1.74 -1.13
C PRO A 232 -44.48 2.23 0.29
N THR A 233 -45.27 3.31 0.40
CA THR A 233 -45.69 3.87 1.70
C THR A 233 -46.47 2.85 2.55
N VAL A 234 -47.19 1.92 1.90
CA VAL A 234 -47.88 0.81 2.56
C VAL A 234 -46.89 -0.14 3.26
N THR A 235 -45.78 -0.49 2.59
CA THR A 235 -44.74 -1.36 3.17
C THR A 235 -44.06 -0.67 4.36
N LEU A 236 -43.76 0.62 4.25
CA LEU A 236 -43.21 1.42 5.37
C LEU A 236 -44.17 1.43 6.57
N ARG A 237 -45.48 1.66 6.34
CA ARG A 237 -46.50 1.64 7.40
C ARG A 237 -46.64 0.26 8.05
N ARG A 238 -46.64 -0.82 7.25
CA ARG A 238 -46.67 -2.21 7.75
C ARG A 238 -45.48 -2.53 8.65
N SER A 239 -44.33 -1.91 8.38
CA SER A 239 -43.12 -2.04 9.21
C SER A 239 -43.07 -1.07 10.41
N GLY A 240 -44.17 -0.37 10.72
CA GLY A 240 -44.25 0.53 11.87
C GLY A 240 -43.58 1.90 11.66
N ILE A 241 -43.16 2.21 10.42
CA ILE A 241 -42.52 3.49 10.09
C ILE A 241 -43.64 4.53 9.84
N PRO A 242 -43.70 5.62 10.61
CA PRO A 242 -44.70 6.66 10.40
C PRO A 242 -44.43 7.39 9.07
N VAL A 243 -45.43 7.41 8.19
CA VAL A 243 -45.38 8.11 6.90
C VAL A 243 -46.48 9.17 6.90
N GLU A 244 -46.10 10.43 6.73
CA GLU A 244 -47.07 11.53 6.54
C GLU A 244 -47.98 11.21 5.33
N PRO A 245 -49.30 11.41 5.45
CA PRO A 245 -50.21 11.23 4.32
C PRO A 245 -49.84 12.25 3.24
N LYS A 246 -49.39 11.76 2.07
CA LYS A 246 -49.03 12.63 0.94
C LYS A 246 -50.31 13.21 0.34
N GLY A 247 -50.49 14.53 0.47
CA GLY A 247 -51.35 15.29 -0.43
C GLY A 247 -50.85 15.16 -1.87
N PHE A 248 -51.79 15.07 -2.81
CA PHE A 248 -51.56 14.88 -4.24
C PHE A 248 -50.92 16.17 -4.84
N GLY A 249 -49.62 16.36 -4.63
CA GLY A 249 -48.89 17.58 -4.99
C GLY A 249 -47.70 17.30 -5.91
N ARG A 250 -47.83 17.74 -7.15
CA ARG A 250 -47.01 17.51 -8.35
C ARG A 250 -45.55 18.06 -8.31
N ASN A 251 -45.04 18.51 -7.16
CA ASN A 251 -43.78 19.27 -7.06
C ASN A 251 -42.52 18.50 -6.63
N ARG A 252 -42.54 17.17 -6.48
CA ARG A 252 -41.34 16.42 -6.06
C ARG A 252 -40.30 16.17 -7.16
N ARG A 253 -40.63 16.42 -8.44
CA ARG A 253 -39.70 16.22 -9.58
C ARG A 253 -38.53 17.22 -9.62
N SER A 254 -38.67 18.44 -9.08
CA SER A 254 -37.60 19.45 -9.09
C SER A 254 -36.54 19.21 -8.01
N SER A 255 -36.96 18.80 -6.81
CA SER A 255 -36.05 18.42 -5.71
C SER A 255 -35.18 17.20 -6.06
N LEU A 256 -35.72 16.25 -6.84
CA LEU A 256 -35.00 15.06 -7.31
C LEU A 256 -33.83 15.37 -8.25
N ARG A 257 -34.02 16.30 -9.19
CA ARG A 257 -32.93 16.74 -10.08
C ARG A 257 -31.84 17.46 -9.28
N GLY A 258 -32.22 18.33 -8.34
CA GLY A 258 -31.26 19.07 -7.51
C GLY A 258 -30.37 18.16 -6.66
N TRP A 259 -30.95 17.16 -5.98
CA TRP A 259 -30.15 16.22 -5.18
C TRP A 259 -29.32 15.25 -6.03
N MET A 260 -29.80 14.80 -7.20
CA MET A 260 -28.99 14.00 -8.12
C MET A 260 -27.83 14.83 -8.69
N ILE A 261 -28.07 16.07 -9.09
CA ILE A 261 -27.03 16.99 -9.57
C ILE A 261 -26.02 17.28 -8.46
N ALA A 262 -26.47 17.51 -7.21
CA ALA A 262 -25.59 17.74 -6.08
C ALA A 262 -24.74 16.50 -5.72
N SER A 263 -25.32 15.29 -5.75
CA SER A 263 -24.58 14.05 -5.52
C SER A 263 -23.56 13.77 -6.63
N VAL A 264 -23.93 13.98 -7.90
CA VAL A 264 -23.03 13.86 -9.04
C VAL A 264 -21.93 14.92 -8.97
N LEU A 265 -22.25 16.16 -8.61
CA LEU A 265 -21.26 17.22 -8.39
C LEU A 265 -20.30 16.90 -7.25
N CYS A 266 -20.78 16.36 -6.12
CA CYS A 266 -19.91 15.93 -5.04
C CYS A 266 -18.97 14.80 -5.49
N VAL A 267 -19.47 13.82 -6.24
CA VAL A 267 -18.65 12.72 -6.79
C VAL A 267 -17.63 13.27 -7.78
N ILE A 268 -18.02 14.15 -8.70
CA ILE A 268 -17.12 14.80 -9.67
C ILE A 268 -16.06 15.62 -8.94
N VAL A 269 -16.44 16.45 -7.96
CA VAL A 269 -15.50 17.27 -7.18
C VAL A 269 -14.47 16.38 -6.46
N VAL A 270 -14.92 15.30 -5.82
CA VAL A 270 -14.02 14.34 -5.18
C VAL A 270 -13.11 13.67 -6.22
N TRP A 271 -13.63 13.21 -7.36
CA TRP A 271 -12.84 12.57 -8.42
C TRP A 271 -11.83 13.51 -9.11
N THR A 272 -12.20 14.79 -9.31
CA THR A 272 -11.27 15.81 -9.82
C THR A 272 -10.25 16.21 -8.78
N SER A 273 -10.58 16.23 -7.49
CA SER A 273 -9.64 16.62 -6.43
C SER A 273 -8.54 15.58 -6.20
N THR A 274 -8.71 14.35 -6.68
CA THR A 274 -7.87 13.20 -6.31
C THR A 274 -6.96 12.73 -7.44
N GLY A 275 -7.00 13.37 -8.61
CA GLY A 275 -6.25 12.90 -9.77
C GLY A 275 -6.87 11.70 -10.47
N LEU A 276 -8.06 11.23 -10.07
CA LEU A 276 -8.69 10.01 -10.62
C LEU A 276 -9.00 10.12 -12.11
N LEU A 277 -9.25 11.34 -12.61
CA LEU A 277 -9.43 11.64 -14.04
C LEU A 277 -8.10 11.98 -14.76
N GLY A 278 -6.96 11.73 -14.11
CA GLY A 278 -5.66 12.26 -14.53
C GLY A 278 -5.53 13.76 -14.33
N ILE A 279 -6.49 14.42 -13.65
CA ILE A 279 -6.56 15.87 -13.41
C ILE A 279 -6.39 16.12 -11.92
N ARG A 280 -5.38 16.92 -11.51
CA ARG A 280 -5.08 17.27 -10.13
C ARG A 280 -5.07 18.79 -9.94
N PRO A 281 -6.04 19.38 -9.22
CA PRO A 281 -5.99 20.78 -8.85
C PRO A 281 -4.95 21.00 -7.75
N THR A 282 -4.04 21.94 -7.96
CA THR A 282 -3.00 22.34 -7.02
C THR A 282 -3.15 23.82 -6.74
N THR A 283 -3.21 24.19 -5.46
CA THR A 283 -3.20 25.59 -5.04
C THR A 283 -1.78 26.12 -5.07
N MET A 284 -1.59 27.31 -5.66
CA MET A 284 -0.30 28.01 -5.65
C MET A 284 -0.09 28.68 -4.29
N ILE A 285 0.91 28.22 -3.54
CA ILE A 285 1.20 28.69 -2.18
C ILE A 285 2.40 29.66 -2.17
N SER A 286 3.32 29.52 -3.14
CA SER A 286 4.51 30.35 -3.29
C SER A 286 4.43 31.26 -4.52
N GLY A 287 5.16 32.38 -4.48
CA GLY A 287 5.24 33.34 -5.60
C GLY A 287 6.31 33.01 -6.65
N SER A 288 6.89 31.81 -6.65
CA SER A 288 8.02 31.46 -7.53
C SER A 288 7.65 31.41 -9.01
N MET A 289 6.36 31.29 -9.33
CA MET A 289 5.83 31.26 -10.69
C MET A 289 5.28 32.61 -11.18
N GLN A 290 5.48 33.70 -10.44
CA GLN A 290 5.08 35.03 -10.92
C GLN A 290 5.96 35.48 -12.11
N PRO A 291 5.38 36.16 -13.12
CA PRO A 291 4.00 36.64 -13.23
C PRO A 291 3.01 35.63 -13.83
N THR A 292 3.43 34.40 -14.15
CA THR A 292 2.61 33.39 -14.85
C THR A 292 1.48 32.85 -13.98
N MET A 293 1.73 32.65 -12.68
CA MET A 293 0.73 32.21 -11.70
C MET A 293 0.95 32.92 -10.37
N ASP A 294 -0.14 33.41 -9.78
CA ASP A 294 -0.12 34.14 -8.51
C ASP A 294 -0.44 33.24 -7.31
N VAL A 295 -0.05 33.69 -6.11
CA VAL A 295 -0.43 33.03 -4.86
C VAL A 295 -1.96 33.04 -4.70
N GLY A 296 -2.53 31.87 -4.42
CA GLY A 296 -3.97 31.67 -4.30
C GLY A 296 -4.68 31.34 -5.61
N ASP A 297 -3.94 31.14 -6.70
CA ASP A 297 -4.46 30.52 -7.92
C ASP A 297 -4.58 28.99 -7.77
N ILE A 298 -5.40 28.36 -8.62
CA ILE A 298 -5.45 26.90 -8.78
C ILE A 298 -4.88 26.52 -10.14
N ALA A 299 -3.77 25.78 -10.13
CA ALA A 299 -3.22 25.12 -11.29
C ALA A 299 -3.86 23.74 -11.47
N ILE A 300 -4.28 23.42 -12.69
CA ILE A 300 -4.79 22.10 -13.07
C ILE A 300 -3.63 21.32 -13.70
N VAL A 301 -3.21 20.26 -13.00
CA VAL A 301 -2.12 19.39 -13.40
C VAL A 301 -2.68 18.13 -14.05
N LEU A 302 -2.23 17.80 -15.27
CA LEU A 302 -2.56 16.56 -15.96
C LEU A 302 -1.43 15.54 -15.83
N ASP A 303 -1.76 14.30 -15.48
CA ASP A 303 -0.83 13.18 -15.56
C ASP A 303 -0.44 12.95 -17.04
N VAL A 304 0.83 13.19 -17.36
CA VAL A 304 1.39 13.01 -18.70
C VAL A 304 2.64 12.12 -18.62
N PRO A 305 2.89 11.24 -19.62
CA PRO A 305 4.13 10.46 -19.66
C PRO A 305 5.34 11.40 -19.63
N ALA A 306 6.36 11.10 -18.83
CA ALA A 306 7.54 11.96 -18.71
C ALA A 306 8.26 12.20 -20.05
N ASP A 307 8.13 11.26 -21.00
CA ASP A 307 8.67 11.41 -22.36
C ASP A 307 7.97 12.49 -23.20
N SER A 308 6.74 12.86 -22.83
CA SER A 308 5.97 13.91 -23.50
C SER A 308 6.29 15.32 -23.01
N VAL A 309 7.01 15.46 -21.88
CA VAL A 309 7.40 16.75 -21.32
C VAL A 309 8.46 17.41 -22.19
N GLN A 310 8.26 18.68 -22.52
CA GLN A 310 9.16 19.47 -23.37
C GLN A 310 9.71 20.70 -22.63
N PRO A 311 10.86 21.26 -23.06
CA PRO A 311 11.30 22.56 -22.58
C PRO A 311 10.20 23.62 -22.81
N GLY A 312 9.93 24.43 -21.80
CA GLY A 312 8.85 25.41 -21.76
C GLY A 312 7.60 24.96 -20.98
N ASP A 313 7.44 23.65 -20.76
CA ASP A 313 6.32 23.11 -19.98
C ASP A 313 6.44 23.43 -18.49
N ILE A 314 5.32 23.67 -17.83
CA ILE A 314 5.26 23.80 -16.37
C ILE A 314 4.85 22.46 -15.80
N ILE A 315 5.68 21.91 -14.92
CA ILE A 315 5.46 20.60 -14.32
C ILE A 315 5.32 20.71 -12.80
N GLN A 316 4.50 19.83 -12.23
CA GLN A 316 4.47 19.59 -10.81
C GLN A 316 5.35 18.38 -10.50
N PHE A 317 6.22 18.50 -9.49
CA PHE A 317 7.09 17.42 -9.06
C PHE A 317 7.33 17.45 -7.56
N TRP A 318 7.75 16.30 -7.02
CA TRP A 318 8.10 16.13 -5.61
C TRP A 318 9.59 16.42 -5.37
N ARG A 319 9.90 17.33 -4.44
CA ARG A 319 11.27 17.67 -4.02
C ARG A 319 11.27 18.00 -2.53
N ASP A 320 12.19 17.39 -1.78
CA ASP A 320 12.45 17.70 -0.36
C ASP A 320 11.18 17.78 0.51
N GLU A 321 10.32 16.77 0.38
CA GLU A 321 9.04 16.64 1.10
C GLU A 321 7.93 17.63 0.69
N GLU A 322 8.15 18.41 -0.36
CA GLU A 322 7.18 19.38 -0.85
C GLU A 322 6.83 19.19 -2.33
N MET A 323 5.61 19.62 -2.68
CA MET A 323 5.15 19.68 -4.07
C MET A 323 5.53 21.02 -4.67
N VAL A 324 6.41 20.98 -5.67
CA VAL A 324 6.93 22.17 -6.36
C VAL A 324 6.36 22.23 -7.77
N VAL A 325 6.05 23.44 -8.24
CA VAL A 325 5.54 23.70 -9.60
C VAL A 325 6.48 24.69 -10.27
N HIS A 326 7.29 24.24 -11.22
CA HIS A 326 8.25 25.08 -11.96
C HIS A 326 8.26 24.77 -13.46
N ARG A 327 8.84 25.67 -14.26
CA ARG A 327 8.99 25.51 -15.70
C ARG A 327 10.23 24.70 -16.04
N VAL A 328 10.11 23.74 -16.95
CA VAL A 328 11.25 23.02 -17.53
C VAL A 328 12.00 23.99 -18.46
N VAL A 329 13.25 24.28 -18.14
CA VAL A 329 14.10 25.15 -18.96
C VAL A 329 15.03 24.33 -19.87
N GLU A 330 15.41 23.13 -19.43
CA GLU A 330 16.32 22.25 -20.19
C GLU A 330 16.02 20.78 -19.88
N ILE A 331 16.33 19.91 -20.84
CA ILE A 331 16.28 18.47 -20.69
C ILE A 331 17.67 17.90 -20.94
N SER A 332 18.31 17.35 -19.91
CA SER A 332 19.62 16.71 -20.00
C SER A 332 19.50 15.19 -20.18
N ARG A 333 20.45 14.57 -20.88
CA ARG A 333 20.56 13.12 -21.06
C ARG A 333 21.82 12.63 -20.35
N SER A 334 21.68 11.79 -19.34
CA SER A 334 22.82 11.19 -18.63
C SER A 334 22.60 9.70 -18.41
N GLY A 335 23.54 8.89 -18.90
CA GLY A 335 23.84 7.50 -18.52
C GLY A 335 22.75 6.42 -18.70
N ASN A 336 21.52 6.67 -18.25
CA ASN A 336 20.37 5.77 -18.34
C ASN A 336 18.99 6.48 -18.20
N GLY A 337 18.90 7.81 -18.35
CA GLY A 337 17.58 8.49 -18.26
C GLY A 337 17.57 9.96 -18.68
N ARG A 338 16.35 10.48 -18.90
CA ARG A 338 16.04 11.89 -19.17
C ARG A 338 15.95 12.65 -17.84
N LEU A 339 16.61 13.80 -17.72
CA LEU A 339 16.56 14.66 -16.52
C LEU A 339 15.98 16.02 -16.89
N PHE A 340 15.15 16.59 -16.01
CA PHE A 340 14.54 17.91 -16.23
C PHE A 340 15.23 18.96 -15.36
N VAL A 341 15.76 20.01 -15.99
CA VAL A 341 16.21 21.20 -15.28
C VAL A 341 15.02 22.15 -15.19
N THR A 342 14.62 22.49 -13.97
CA THR A 342 13.44 23.32 -13.70
C THR A 342 13.83 24.67 -13.15
N LYS A 343 12.98 25.67 -13.36
CA LYS A 343 13.16 27.03 -12.85
C LYS A 343 11.80 27.68 -12.58
N GLY A 344 11.65 28.33 -11.43
CA GLY A 344 10.52 29.22 -11.18
C GLY A 344 10.60 30.48 -12.04
N ASP A 345 9.49 30.92 -12.62
CA ASP A 345 9.48 32.09 -13.52
C ASP A 345 9.97 33.38 -12.85
N ALA A 346 9.80 33.50 -11.52
CA ALA A 346 10.30 34.61 -10.72
C ALA A 346 11.76 34.42 -10.24
N ASN A 347 12.32 33.22 -10.36
CA ASN A 347 13.66 32.91 -9.87
C ASN A 347 14.72 33.44 -10.87
N ARG A 348 15.89 33.86 -10.36
CA ARG A 348 17.00 34.31 -11.22
C ARG A 348 17.76 33.14 -11.84
N GLU A 349 18.02 32.11 -11.04
CA GLU A 349 18.79 30.93 -11.42
C GLU A 349 17.90 29.68 -11.54
N PRO A 350 18.30 28.67 -12.33
CA PRO A 350 17.66 27.35 -12.32
C PRO A 350 17.76 26.67 -10.96
N ASP A 351 16.87 25.72 -10.71
CA ASP A 351 16.91 24.93 -9.49
C ASP A 351 18.18 24.07 -9.43
N ALA A 352 18.81 24.01 -8.25
CA ALA A 352 20.12 23.37 -8.06
C ALA A 352 20.14 21.85 -8.35
N ALA A 353 19.02 21.16 -8.12
CA ALA A 353 18.89 19.72 -8.32
C ALA A 353 18.00 19.41 -9.54
N PRO A 354 18.48 18.62 -10.52
CA PRO A 354 17.66 18.19 -11.64
C PRO A 354 16.54 17.25 -11.15
N VAL A 355 15.39 17.31 -11.80
CA VAL A 355 14.20 16.52 -11.49
C VAL A 355 14.23 15.23 -12.30
N TYR A 356 14.10 14.10 -11.61
CA TYR A 356 13.99 12.78 -12.22
C TYR A 356 12.57 12.54 -12.77
N PRO A 357 12.40 11.73 -13.84
CA PRO A 357 11.08 11.38 -14.38
C PRO A 357 10.13 10.79 -13.35
N SER A 358 10.65 10.03 -12.39
CA SER A 358 9.88 9.43 -11.29
C SER A 358 9.34 10.45 -10.29
N GLN A 359 9.91 11.66 -10.24
CA GLN A 359 9.46 12.74 -9.35
C GLN A 359 8.36 13.58 -9.98
N VAL A 360 8.16 13.50 -11.30
CA VAL A 360 7.15 14.27 -12.02
C VAL A 360 5.76 13.71 -11.72
N ARG A 361 4.85 14.59 -11.31
CA ARG A 361 3.45 14.27 -11.00
C ARG A 361 2.47 14.71 -12.10
N GLY A 362 2.96 15.48 -13.08
CA GLY A 362 2.17 15.89 -14.23
C GLY A 362 2.54 17.28 -14.74
N LYS A 363 1.85 17.69 -15.80
CA LYS A 363 2.01 18.97 -16.50
C LYS A 363 0.84 19.90 -16.18
N VAL A 364 1.13 21.15 -15.83
CA VAL A 364 0.11 22.18 -15.68
C VAL A 364 -0.45 22.55 -17.05
N VAL A 365 -1.77 22.49 -17.19
CA VAL A 365 -2.47 22.80 -18.45
C VAL A 365 -3.44 23.98 -18.36
N LEU A 366 -3.88 24.31 -17.14
CA LEU A 366 -4.80 25.42 -16.92
C LEU A 366 -4.47 26.11 -15.60
N ASN A 367 -4.55 27.44 -15.58
CA ASN A 367 -4.51 28.25 -14.37
C ASN A 367 -5.89 28.91 -14.15
N ILE A 368 -6.42 28.82 -12.93
CA ILE A 368 -7.69 29.44 -12.53
C ILE A 368 -7.40 30.47 -11.44
N PRO A 369 -7.51 31.77 -11.72
CA PRO A 369 -7.07 32.79 -10.79
C PRO A 369 -7.99 32.92 -9.57
N LYS A 370 -7.41 33.22 -8.40
CA LYS A 370 -8.10 33.58 -7.14
C LYS A 370 -9.01 32.53 -6.49
N VAL A 371 -9.23 31.36 -7.09
CA VAL A 371 -10.11 30.31 -6.54
C VAL A 371 -9.48 29.57 -5.36
N GLY A 372 -8.15 29.50 -5.30
CA GLY A 372 -7.40 28.82 -4.23
C GLY A 372 -7.57 29.45 -2.86
N TRP A 373 -7.93 30.73 -2.79
CA TRP A 373 -8.21 31.43 -1.52
C TRP A 373 -9.36 30.81 -0.73
N ALA A 374 -10.36 30.23 -1.39
CA ALA A 374 -11.43 29.51 -0.71
C ALA A 374 -10.91 28.24 -0.01
N ALA A 375 -10.05 27.47 -0.67
CA ALA A 375 -9.42 26.28 -0.09
C ALA A 375 -8.47 26.64 1.06
N ILE A 376 -7.70 27.73 0.92
CA ILE A 376 -6.81 28.25 1.96
C ILE A 376 -7.60 28.71 3.19
N ALA A 377 -8.71 29.43 3.00
CA ALA A 377 -9.57 29.88 4.10
C ALA A 377 -10.21 28.71 4.86
N VAL A 378 -10.69 27.69 4.14
CA VAL A 378 -11.24 26.47 4.75
C VAL A 378 -10.17 25.72 5.53
N LYS A 379 -8.97 25.54 4.95
CA LYS A 379 -7.84 24.90 5.63
C LYS A 379 -7.45 25.65 6.90
N GLY A 380 -7.35 26.98 6.84
CA GLY A 380 -7.05 27.83 8.00
C GLY A 380 -8.10 27.75 9.11
N PHE A 381 -9.38 27.66 8.75
CA PHE A 381 -10.47 27.46 9.71
C PHE A 381 -10.35 26.11 10.41
N PHE A 382 -10.20 25.01 9.66
CA PHE A 382 -10.08 23.67 10.23
C PHE A 382 -8.79 23.47 11.04
N SER A 383 -7.65 24.03 10.60
CA SER A 383 -6.40 23.97 11.34
C SER A 383 -6.48 24.78 12.64
N GLY A 384 -7.12 25.95 12.61
CA GLY A 384 -7.35 26.75 13.81
C GLY A 384 -8.27 26.03 14.81
N VAL A 385 -9.37 25.46 14.33
CA VAL A 385 -10.28 24.63 15.14
C VAL A 385 -9.54 23.42 15.73
N TRP A 386 -8.76 22.71 14.92
CA TRP A 386 -7.98 21.55 15.35
C TRP A 386 -6.92 21.92 16.39
N SER A 387 -6.19 23.03 16.20
CA SER A 387 -5.19 23.53 17.15
C SER A 387 -5.79 23.85 18.52
N ILE A 388 -7.02 24.36 18.56
CA ILE A 388 -7.73 24.63 19.82
C ILE A 388 -8.06 23.32 20.55
N PHE A 389 -8.48 22.29 19.80
CA PHE A 389 -8.82 20.98 20.37
C PHE A 389 -7.60 20.14 20.75
N SER A 390 -6.53 20.15 19.96
CA SER A 390 -5.30 19.38 20.23
C SER A 390 -4.51 19.94 21.41
N ALA A 391 -4.54 21.27 21.61
CA ALA A 391 -3.88 21.92 22.73
C ALA A 391 -4.63 21.73 24.06
N ASN A 392 -5.92 21.41 24.04
CA ASN A 392 -6.75 21.33 25.24
C ASN A 392 -7.73 20.14 25.17
N PRO A 393 -7.31 18.92 25.53
CA PRO A 393 -8.17 17.73 25.51
C PRO A 393 -9.43 17.89 26.40
N VAL A 394 -9.40 18.78 27.38
CA VAL A 394 -10.55 19.16 28.22
C VAL A 394 -11.70 19.78 27.40
N LEU A 395 -11.41 20.52 26.32
CA LEU A 395 -12.44 21.11 25.45
C LEU A 395 -13.18 20.06 24.63
N ILE A 396 -12.50 18.97 24.25
CA ILE A 396 -13.13 17.83 23.56
C ILE A 396 -14.14 17.15 24.50
N VAL A 397 -13.75 16.93 25.76
CA VAL A 397 -14.63 16.38 26.79
C VAL A 397 -15.82 17.32 27.06
N LEU A 398 -15.58 18.63 27.18
CA LEU A 398 -16.66 19.61 27.36
C LEU A 398 -17.59 19.73 26.15
N ALA A 399 -17.09 19.60 24.92
CA ALA A 399 -17.89 19.57 23.69
C ALA A 399 -18.77 18.30 23.62
N ILE A 400 -18.22 17.15 23.99
CA ILE A 400 -18.98 15.89 24.08
C ILE A 400 -20.02 15.95 25.19
N MET A 401 -19.65 16.50 26.36
CA MET A 401 -20.55 16.65 27.50
C MET A 401 -21.65 17.68 27.24
N SER A 402 -21.35 18.80 26.56
CA SER A 402 -22.35 19.79 26.16
C SER A 402 -23.25 19.26 25.04
N GLY A 403 -22.73 18.51 24.08
CA GLY A 403 -23.53 17.80 23.08
C GLY A 403 -24.45 16.74 23.70
N ALA A 404 -23.94 15.95 24.66
CA ALA A 404 -24.71 14.98 25.43
C ALA A 404 -25.76 15.65 26.33
N PHE A 405 -25.43 16.81 26.92
CA PHE A 405 -26.33 17.61 27.74
C PHE A 405 -27.43 18.27 26.89
N ILE A 406 -27.10 18.84 25.73
CA ILE A 406 -28.09 19.36 24.77
C ILE A 406 -29.00 18.23 24.30
N PHE A 407 -28.45 17.05 23.98
CA PHE A 407 -29.24 15.87 23.63
C PHE A 407 -30.13 15.39 24.79
N TYR A 408 -29.62 15.40 26.02
CA TYR A 408 -30.35 15.05 27.24
C TYR A 408 -31.47 16.06 27.55
N VAL A 409 -31.20 17.37 27.47
CA VAL A 409 -32.16 18.45 27.66
C VAL A 409 -33.22 18.43 26.56
N PHE A 410 -32.82 18.22 25.30
CA PHE A 410 -33.76 18.03 24.20
C PHE A 410 -34.66 16.81 24.42
N ARG A 411 -34.11 15.72 24.98
CA ARG A 411 -34.86 14.51 25.34
C ARG A 411 -35.75 14.71 26.59
N ALA A 412 -35.32 15.50 27.56
CA ALA A 412 -36.04 15.78 28.80
C ALA A 412 -37.20 16.76 28.57
N HIS A 413 -36.99 17.80 27.75
CA HIS A 413 -38.04 18.74 27.35
C HIS A 413 -39.03 18.16 26.33
N LYS A 414 -38.67 17.07 25.64
CA LYS A 414 -39.63 16.28 24.85
C LYS A 414 -40.77 15.73 25.69
N ASN A 415 -40.63 15.56 27.02
CA ASN A 415 -41.64 14.90 27.86
C ASN A 415 -42.73 15.82 28.43
N ARG A 416 -42.59 17.15 28.37
CA ARG A 416 -43.60 18.07 28.96
C ARG A 416 -44.64 18.62 27.98
N SER A 417 -44.49 18.47 26.66
CA SER A 417 -45.47 18.94 25.66
C SER A 417 -46.04 17.86 24.69
N VAL A 418 -45.82 16.57 25.00
CA VAL A 418 -46.17 15.40 24.17
C VAL A 418 -47.65 15.34 23.77
N LYS A 419 -48.56 15.94 24.56
CA LYS A 419 -50.01 15.92 24.25
C LYS A 419 -50.40 16.78 23.03
N ARG A 420 -49.67 17.85 22.72
CA ARG A 420 -49.98 18.73 21.56
C ARG A 420 -49.24 18.29 20.28
N TRP A 421 -48.08 17.66 20.41
CA TRP A 421 -47.23 17.23 19.30
C TRP A 421 -47.65 15.89 18.67
N ARG A 422 -48.48 15.09 19.34
CA ARG A 422 -49.01 13.83 18.80
C ARG A 422 -49.92 14.00 17.56
N ARG A 423 -50.42 15.22 17.30
CA ARG A 423 -51.24 15.55 16.11
C ARG A 423 -50.43 15.96 14.88
N LYS A 424 -49.16 16.37 15.03
CA LYS A 424 -48.26 16.64 13.90
C LYS A 424 -47.26 15.49 13.84
N GLY A 425 -47.55 14.47 13.04
CA GLY A 425 -46.74 13.27 12.93
C GLY A 425 -45.29 13.57 12.52
N LEU A 426 -44.37 13.69 13.49
CA LEU A 426 -42.95 13.81 13.19
C LEU A 426 -42.41 12.47 12.69
N GLY A 427 -42.25 12.37 11.38
CA GLY A 427 -41.69 11.20 10.69
C GLY A 427 -40.28 10.86 11.16
N GLY A 428 -40.07 9.59 11.51
CA GLY A 428 -38.80 9.07 12.05
C GLY A 428 -37.64 8.96 11.05
N GLN A 429 -37.83 9.36 9.78
CA GLN A 429 -36.74 9.56 8.82
C GLN A 429 -35.67 10.56 9.33
N LYS A 430 -36.04 11.46 10.24
CA LYS A 430 -35.14 12.46 10.83
C LYS A 430 -33.99 11.90 11.68
N PHE A 431 -33.97 10.60 12.02
CA PHE A 431 -32.85 9.98 12.78
C PHE A 431 -31.83 9.27 11.89
N ILE A 432 -32.27 8.63 10.80
CA ILE A 432 -31.35 7.89 9.92
C ILE A 432 -30.52 8.85 9.06
N VAL A 433 -31.14 9.93 8.58
CA VAL A 433 -30.46 10.95 7.77
C VAL A 433 -29.24 11.57 8.48
N PRO A 434 -29.31 12.10 9.72
CA PRO A 434 -28.14 12.66 10.39
C PRO A 434 -27.06 11.61 10.70
N LEU A 435 -27.44 10.37 11.03
CA LEU A 435 -26.48 9.28 11.22
C LEU A 435 -25.72 8.97 9.93
N SER A 436 -26.43 8.88 8.81
CA SER A 436 -25.85 8.73 7.48
C SER A 436 -24.94 9.90 7.09
N SER A 437 -25.33 11.13 7.41
CA SER A 437 -24.51 12.33 7.18
C SER A 437 -23.20 12.29 7.96
N VAL A 438 -23.24 11.89 9.24
CA VAL A 438 -22.03 11.75 10.07
C VAL A 438 -21.09 10.69 9.49
N LEU A 439 -21.62 9.53 9.10
CA LEU A 439 -20.82 8.47 8.48
C LEU A 439 -20.13 8.95 7.19
N ILE A 440 -20.85 9.68 6.32
CA ILE A 440 -20.28 10.24 5.09
C ILE A 440 -19.15 11.23 5.41
N VAL A 441 -19.36 12.16 6.35
CA VAL A 441 -18.33 13.14 6.72
C VAL A 441 -17.08 12.44 7.25
N MET A 442 -17.23 11.44 8.12
CA MET A 442 -16.09 10.67 8.62
C MET A 442 -15.34 9.91 7.52
N ALA A 443 -16.07 9.37 6.53
CA ALA A 443 -15.47 8.68 5.39
C ALA A 443 -14.70 9.64 4.47
N ILE A 444 -15.24 10.84 4.22
CA ILE A 444 -14.57 11.90 3.45
C ILE A 444 -13.30 12.36 4.18
N THR A 445 -13.35 12.54 5.50
CA THR A 445 -12.17 12.91 6.29
C THR A 445 -11.10 11.83 6.26
N GLY A 446 -11.48 10.55 6.41
CA GLY A 446 -10.55 9.42 6.28
C GLY A 446 -9.92 9.32 4.89
N PHE A 447 -10.72 9.54 3.85
CA PHE A 447 -10.25 9.62 2.47
C PHE A 447 -9.27 10.78 2.23
N ALA A 448 -9.57 11.97 2.76
CA ALA A 448 -8.66 13.11 2.66
C ALA A 448 -7.35 12.84 3.40
N TYR A 449 -7.42 12.20 4.58
CA TYR A 449 -6.24 11.81 5.35
C TYR A 449 -5.39 10.78 4.59
N SER A 450 -5.99 9.77 3.93
CA SER A 450 -5.25 8.79 3.13
C SER A 450 -4.41 9.43 2.03
N HIS A 451 -5.00 10.34 1.29
CA HIS A 451 -4.29 11.03 0.22
C HIS A 451 -3.17 11.93 0.73
N TRP A 452 -3.27 12.38 1.98
CA TRP A 452 -2.24 13.18 2.64
C TRP A 452 -1.17 12.31 3.32
N SER A 453 -1.51 11.09 3.73
CA SER A 453 -0.66 10.19 4.50
C SER A 453 -0.03 9.05 3.69
N ASP A 454 -0.39 8.87 2.42
CA ASP A 454 0.18 7.80 1.61
C ASP A 454 1.70 8.06 1.45
N ASP A 455 2.49 7.23 2.13
CA ASP A 455 3.94 7.24 2.08
C ASP A 455 4.41 7.05 0.63
N ILE A 456 5.26 7.97 0.18
CA ILE A 456 5.87 7.91 -1.15
C ILE A 456 6.94 6.83 -1.11
N TYR A 457 6.74 5.74 -1.88
CA TYR A 457 7.80 4.79 -2.16
C TYR A 457 8.93 5.49 -2.91
N MET A 458 10.02 5.80 -2.21
CA MET A 458 11.29 6.18 -2.83
C MET A 458 11.98 4.93 -3.37
N SER A 459 11.95 4.73 -4.70
CA SER A 459 12.91 3.84 -5.34
C SER A 459 14.25 4.57 -5.47
N GLY A 460 15.09 4.47 -4.45
CA GLY A 460 16.49 4.85 -4.54
C GLY A 460 17.32 3.66 -5.00
N THR A 461 18.10 3.78 -6.07
CA THR A 461 19.23 2.87 -6.31
C THR A 461 20.33 3.23 -5.32
N VAL A 462 20.44 2.47 -4.23
CA VAL A 462 21.61 2.53 -3.36
C VAL A 462 22.79 1.91 -4.13
N LYS A 463 23.83 2.68 -4.45
CA LYS A 463 25.09 2.12 -4.95
C LYS A 463 25.76 1.38 -3.79
N THR A 464 25.55 0.07 -3.70
CA THR A 464 26.10 -0.80 -2.66
C THR A 464 27.59 -1.07 -2.88
N GLY A 465 28.43 -0.05 -2.70
CA GLY A 465 29.89 -0.17 -2.62
C GLY A 465 30.64 -0.50 -3.93
N HIS A 466 31.91 -0.11 -3.98
CA HIS A 466 32.86 -0.54 -5.01
C HIS A 466 33.60 -1.78 -4.52
N TRP A 467 33.72 -2.80 -5.36
CA TRP A 467 34.51 -4.00 -5.10
C TRP A 467 35.59 -4.11 -6.18
N ARG A 468 36.86 -3.98 -5.78
CA ARG A 468 38.00 -4.08 -6.70
C ARG A 468 39.22 -4.51 -5.91
N THR A 469 39.90 -5.56 -6.35
CA THR A 469 41.23 -5.92 -5.87
C THR A 469 42.31 -5.19 -6.67
N ILE A 470 43.41 -4.85 -6.00
CA ILE A 470 44.60 -4.25 -6.58
C ILE A 470 45.85 -5.01 -6.14
N ILE A 471 46.88 -5.00 -6.97
CA ILE A 471 48.24 -5.35 -6.60
C ILE A 471 48.81 -4.15 -5.84
N ASP A 472 48.97 -4.30 -4.54
CA ASP A 472 49.48 -3.27 -3.61
C ASP A 472 51.01 -3.17 -3.70
N SER A 473 51.67 -4.33 -3.82
CA SER A 473 53.10 -4.43 -4.14
C SER A 473 53.40 -5.78 -4.78
N TYR A 474 54.57 -5.90 -5.39
CA TYR A 474 55.02 -7.14 -6.02
C TYR A 474 56.53 -7.34 -5.81
N LYS A 475 57.00 -8.55 -6.09
CA LYS A 475 58.43 -8.92 -6.07
C LYS A 475 58.72 -9.85 -7.23
N VAL A 476 59.86 -9.67 -7.88
CA VAL A 476 60.40 -10.60 -8.88
C VAL A 476 61.73 -11.10 -8.33
N LEU A 477 61.89 -12.41 -8.22
CA LEU A 477 63.07 -13.05 -7.64
C LEU A 477 63.58 -14.14 -8.58
N SER A 478 64.84 -14.03 -8.99
CA SER A 478 65.49 -15.01 -9.86
C SER A 478 66.84 -15.45 -9.26
N PRO A 479 67.33 -16.67 -9.56
CA PRO A 479 68.74 -17.01 -9.35
C PRO A 479 69.68 -16.39 -10.41
N TYR A 480 69.13 -15.84 -11.48
CA TYR A 480 69.85 -15.22 -12.59
C TYR A 480 69.96 -13.70 -12.38
N ASP A 481 70.86 -13.05 -13.14
CA ASP A 481 71.16 -11.62 -12.96
C ASP A 481 69.89 -10.76 -13.11
N ASP A 482 69.57 -9.97 -12.09
CA ASP A 482 68.30 -9.23 -11.98
C ASP A 482 68.19 -8.15 -13.09
N ASP A 483 69.32 -7.69 -13.65
CA ASP A 483 69.38 -6.66 -14.70
C ASP A 483 68.81 -7.11 -16.07
N LEU A 484 68.49 -8.40 -16.23
CA LEU A 484 67.95 -8.97 -17.47
C LEU A 484 66.42 -9.16 -17.46
N ILE A 485 65.76 -8.88 -16.33
CA ILE A 485 64.32 -9.03 -16.18
C ILE A 485 63.72 -7.64 -15.94
N GLU A 486 62.94 -7.17 -16.91
CA GLU A 486 62.17 -5.94 -16.76
C GLU A 486 60.78 -6.25 -16.21
N ASP A 487 60.30 -5.43 -15.30
CA ASP A 487 58.97 -5.56 -14.72
C ASP A 487 58.25 -4.21 -14.66
N GLN A 488 56.94 -4.23 -14.92
CA GLN A 488 56.12 -3.03 -14.91
C GLN A 488 54.70 -3.32 -14.44
N LEU A 489 54.27 -2.63 -13.38
CA LEU A 489 52.88 -2.67 -12.93
C LEU A 489 52.00 -1.74 -13.78
N SER A 490 50.90 -2.27 -14.31
CA SER A 490 49.93 -1.50 -15.09
C SER A 490 49.32 -0.35 -14.27
N PRO A 491 48.95 0.80 -14.88
CA PRO A 491 48.35 1.95 -14.17
C PRO A 491 47.06 1.63 -13.41
N ASN A 492 46.42 0.50 -13.74
CA ASN A 492 45.22 0.04 -13.07
C ASN A 492 45.51 -0.83 -11.82
N ASN A 493 46.79 -1.07 -11.49
CA ASN A 493 47.30 -1.96 -10.45
C ASN A 493 46.65 -3.35 -10.45
N ARG A 494 46.36 -3.92 -11.63
CA ARG A 494 45.76 -5.27 -11.74
C ARG A 494 46.58 -6.25 -12.57
N THR A 495 47.48 -5.74 -13.40
CA THR A 495 48.32 -6.55 -14.27
C THR A 495 49.77 -6.19 -14.04
N LEU A 496 50.59 -7.19 -13.70
CA LEU A 496 52.04 -7.09 -13.68
C LEU A 496 52.58 -7.62 -15.00
N LEU A 497 53.38 -6.81 -15.67
CA LEU A 497 54.07 -7.14 -16.91
C LEU A 497 55.50 -7.54 -16.55
N ILE A 498 56.00 -8.64 -17.12
CA ILE A 498 57.38 -9.09 -16.97
C ILE A 498 57.93 -9.37 -18.36
N SER A 499 59.12 -8.86 -18.67
CA SER A 499 59.84 -9.12 -19.91
C SER A 499 61.26 -9.57 -19.64
N SER A 500 61.73 -10.52 -20.44
CA SER A 500 63.13 -10.96 -20.44
C SER A 500 63.57 -11.19 -21.86
N ASP A 501 64.76 -10.68 -22.21
CA ASP A 501 65.31 -10.78 -23.57
C ASP A 501 65.94 -12.15 -23.87
N ASN A 502 66.19 -12.97 -22.84
CA ASN A 502 66.90 -14.23 -22.98
C ASN A 502 66.39 -15.32 -22.03
N VAL A 503 65.29 -15.98 -22.42
CA VAL A 503 64.73 -17.15 -21.74
C VAL A 503 65.32 -18.43 -22.34
N PHE A 504 65.99 -19.22 -21.50
CA PHE A 504 66.63 -20.48 -21.87
C PHE A 504 66.04 -21.67 -21.09
N SER A 505 66.38 -22.89 -21.52
CA SER A 505 65.97 -24.14 -20.86
C SER A 505 66.46 -24.15 -19.40
N SER A 506 65.56 -24.43 -18.46
CA SER A 506 65.78 -24.35 -17.01
C SER A 506 65.80 -22.92 -16.42
N TRP A 507 65.51 -21.89 -17.22
CA TRP A 507 65.26 -20.55 -16.69
C TRP A 507 64.03 -20.58 -15.80
N TYR A 508 64.11 -19.98 -14.61
CA TYR A 508 62.96 -19.81 -13.74
C TYR A 508 62.98 -18.48 -12.99
N VAL A 509 61.79 -17.99 -12.70
CA VAL A 509 61.57 -16.78 -11.92
C VAL A 509 60.40 -16.97 -10.97
N TRP A 510 60.52 -16.38 -9.79
CA TRP A 510 59.45 -16.29 -8.81
C TRP A 510 58.84 -14.90 -8.83
N VAL A 511 57.52 -14.84 -8.99
CA VAL A 511 56.74 -13.61 -9.00
C VAL A 511 55.82 -13.60 -7.79
N GLY A 512 56.06 -12.68 -6.88
CA GLY A 512 55.21 -12.43 -5.72
C GLY A 512 54.25 -11.29 -5.98
N LEU A 513 52.96 -11.48 -5.69
CA LEU A 513 51.92 -10.46 -5.74
C LEU A 513 51.28 -10.28 -4.36
N LYS A 514 51.30 -9.05 -3.83
CA LYS A 514 50.51 -8.66 -2.66
C LYS A 514 49.19 -8.06 -3.13
N ILE A 515 48.12 -8.84 -3.07
CA ILE A 515 46.79 -8.44 -3.52
C ILE A 515 46.04 -7.83 -2.33
N HIS A 516 45.52 -6.61 -2.47
CA HIS A 516 44.77 -5.88 -1.45
C HIS A 516 43.32 -5.69 -1.89
N ASN A 517 42.37 -5.88 -0.95
CA ASN A 517 40.98 -5.49 -1.11
C ASN A 517 40.67 -4.13 -0.45
N PRO A 518 40.75 -3.00 -1.19
CA PRO A 518 40.29 -1.69 -0.72
C PRO A 518 38.75 -1.55 -0.71
N GLY A 519 38.02 -2.49 -1.33
CA GLY A 519 36.57 -2.43 -1.47
C GLY A 519 35.83 -2.74 -0.17
N ALA A 520 34.60 -2.24 -0.03
CA ALA A 520 33.78 -2.45 1.16
C ALA A 520 33.18 -3.87 1.24
N GLN A 521 33.18 -4.60 0.13
CA GLN A 521 32.65 -5.97 0.05
C GLN A 521 33.79 -7.00 0.01
N ALA A 522 33.51 -8.17 0.58
CA ALA A 522 34.40 -9.32 0.54
C ALA A 522 34.54 -9.85 -0.89
N VAL A 523 35.75 -10.24 -1.26
CA VAL A 523 36.08 -10.76 -2.59
C VAL A 523 36.82 -12.10 -2.48
N LEU A 524 36.55 -12.98 -3.43
CA LEU A 524 37.24 -14.24 -3.61
C LEU A 524 38.39 -14.03 -4.60
N VAL A 525 39.63 -14.09 -4.11
CA VAL A 525 40.85 -13.99 -4.94
C VAL A 525 41.11 -15.35 -5.58
N LYS A 526 41.19 -15.39 -6.91
CA LYS A 526 41.37 -16.60 -7.72
C LYS A 526 42.77 -16.66 -8.34
N GLU A 527 43.04 -17.76 -9.03
CA GLU A 527 44.21 -17.93 -9.90
C GLU A 527 44.38 -16.75 -10.87
N PRO A 528 45.59 -16.18 -10.97
CA PRO A 528 45.87 -15.15 -11.95
C PRO A 528 45.69 -15.66 -13.38
N ILE A 529 45.33 -14.77 -14.29
CA ILE A 529 45.34 -15.06 -15.72
C ILE A 529 46.70 -14.66 -16.29
N TYR A 530 47.31 -15.58 -17.03
CA TYR A 530 48.57 -15.39 -17.73
C TYR A 530 48.30 -15.08 -19.21
N ALA A 531 49.08 -14.16 -19.79
CA ALA A 531 49.11 -13.95 -21.23
C ALA A 531 50.56 -13.78 -21.69
N PHE A 532 50.96 -14.57 -22.68
CA PHE A 532 52.32 -14.62 -23.19
C PHE A 532 52.42 -13.94 -24.56
N HIS A 533 53.54 -13.25 -24.79
CA HIS A 533 53.92 -12.73 -26.10
C HIS A 533 55.36 -13.15 -26.42
N PRO A 534 55.59 -13.85 -27.55
CA PRO A 534 54.60 -14.32 -28.53
C PRO A 534 53.66 -15.41 -27.96
N ASN A 535 52.43 -15.53 -28.48
CA ASN A 535 51.34 -16.34 -27.88
C ASN A 535 51.65 -17.85 -27.75
N ASN A 536 52.61 -18.36 -28.52
CA ASN A 536 53.07 -19.75 -28.49
C ASN A 536 54.10 -20.04 -27.40
N ALA A 537 54.53 -19.03 -26.63
CA ALA A 537 55.50 -19.22 -25.56
C ALA A 537 54.89 -19.93 -24.34
N GLU A 538 53.57 -19.84 -24.11
CA GLU A 538 52.89 -20.42 -22.95
C GLU A 538 53.11 -21.94 -22.81
N ASP A 539 53.08 -22.68 -23.92
CA ASP A 539 53.25 -24.14 -23.95
C ASP A 539 54.64 -24.61 -23.46
N ASN A 540 55.59 -23.68 -23.35
CA ASN A 540 56.97 -23.95 -22.95
C ASN A 540 57.25 -23.55 -21.49
N PHE A 541 56.21 -23.18 -20.73
CA PHE A 541 56.32 -22.82 -19.31
C PHE A 541 55.53 -23.79 -18.42
N GLU A 542 56.20 -24.28 -17.38
CA GLU A 542 55.55 -24.88 -16.22
C GLU A 542 55.27 -23.78 -15.19
N ILE A 543 53.99 -23.61 -14.83
CA ILE A 543 53.53 -22.55 -13.91
C ILE A 543 52.98 -23.19 -12.63
N GLU A 544 53.61 -22.87 -11.50
CA GLU A 544 53.13 -23.29 -10.17
C GLU A 544 52.70 -22.06 -9.38
N THR A 545 51.50 -22.08 -8.78
CA THR A 545 50.95 -20.94 -8.03
C THR A 545 50.65 -21.31 -6.59
N TYR A 546 51.07 -20.47 -5.65
CA TYR A 546 50.94 -20.67 -4.21
C TYR A 546 50.27 -19.46 -3.55
N PHE A 547 49.28 -19.69 -2.71
CA PHE A 547 48.49 -18.64 -2.06
C PHE A 547 48.66 -18.64 -0.53
N TYR A 548 48.73 -17.46 0.05
CA TYR A 548 48.90 -17.25 1.50
C TYR A 548 47.96 -16.14 2.01
N GLY A 549 47.38 -16.34 3.20
CA GLY A 549 46.47 -15.39 3.84
C GLY A 549 45.02 -15.89 3.95
N PRO A 550 44.05 -14.99 4.22
CA PRO A 550 44.18 -13.54 4.23
C PRO A 550 44.92 -13.01 5.47
N TYR A 551 45.61 -11.88 5.31
CA TYR A 551 46.23 -11.14 6.40
C TYR A 551 45.70 -9.71 6.45
N ARG A 552 45.32 -9.24 7.62
CA ARG A 552 44.80 -7.88 7.80
C ARG A 552 45.93 -6.85 7.83
N THR A 553 45.71 -5.68 7.21
CA THR A 553 46.68 -4.57 7.26
C THR A 553 47.07 -4.22 8.70
N GLY A 554 48.37 -4.16 9.00
CA GLY A 554 48.91 -3.81 10.33
C GLY A 554 49.10 -4.98 11.31
N LYS A 555 48.74 -6.22 10.95
CA LYS A 555 49.18 -7.42 11.68
C LYS A 555 50.50 -7.96 11.13
N GLU A 556 51.26 -8.67 11.96
CA GLU A 556 52.49 -9.34 11.55
C GLU A 556 52.18 -10.39 10.47
N ILE A 557 52.75 -10.18 9.28
CA ILE A 557 52.78 -11.15 8.19
C ILE A 557 53.99 -12.05 8.44
N PRO A 558 53.88 -13.39 8.35
CA PRO A 558 55.02 -14.28 8.51
C PRO A 558 56.19 -13.84 7.63
N GLU A 559 57.37 -13.67 8.22
CA GLU A 559 58.51 -13.08 7.52
C GLU A 559 58.92 -13.93 6.29
N ASN A 560 58.76 -15.24 6.37
CA ASN A 560 59.02 -16.20 5.29
C ASN A 560 58.05 -16.07 4.10
N VAL A 561 56.84 -15.54 4.30
CA VAL A 561 55.83 -15.38 3.24
C VAL A 561 56.11 -14.16 2.36
N TRP A 562 56.65 -13.07 2.91
CA TRP A 562 56.88 -11.85 2.11
C TRP A 562 58.19 -11.12 2.43
N GLN A 563 58.47 -10.76 3.69
CA GLN A 563 59.57 -9.84 4.02
C GLN A 563 60.97 -10.43 3.76
N LYS A 564 61.22 -11.66 4.21
CA LYS A 564 62.48 -12.42 4.07
C LYS A 564 62.39 -13.51 3.00
N ALA A 565 61.42 -13.43 2.10
CA ALA A 565 61.29 -14.34 0.96
C ALA A 565 62.50 -14.18 0.01
N ARG A 566 63.06 -15.31 -0.42
CA ARG A 566 64.21 -15.47 -1.33
C ARG A 566 63.89 -16.59 -2.31
N TYR A 567 64.47 -16.58 -3.51
CA TYR A 567 64.14 -17.60 -4.52
C TYR A 567 64.40 -19.05 -4.07
N TRP A 568 65.33 -19.27 -3.12
CA TRP A 568 65.68 -20.59 -2.60
C TRP A 568 64.88 -21.05 -1.38
N ASN A 569 64.03 -20.19 -0.80
CA ASN A 569 63.18 -20.54 0.36
C ASN A 569 61.68 -20.52 0.03
N LEU A 570 61.34 -20.47 -1.26
CA LEU A 570 59.99 -20.58 -1.80
C LEU A 570 59.76 -21.99 -2.40
N PRO A 571 58.53 -22.55 -2.29
CA PRO A 571 57.36 -21.96 -1.63
C PRO A 571 57.47 -22.00 -0.10
N ALA A 572 56.86 -21.04 0.59
CA ALA A 572 56.75 -21.05 2.04
C ALA A 572 55.73 -22.11 2.51
N ASP A 573 55.86 -22.56 3.76
CA ASP A 573 54.88 -23.44 4.42
C ASP A 573 53.51 -22.74 4.57
N ASP A 574 52.42 -23.52 4.73
CA ASP A 574 51.02 -23.05 4.85
C ASP A 574 50.41 -22.47 3.56
N ASN A 575 50.73 -23.08 2.41
CA ASN A 575 50.03 -22.82 1.15
C ASN A 575 48.54 -23.20 1.26
N ARG A 576 47.66 -22.38 0.69
CA ARG A 576 46.20 -22.62 0.66
C ARG A 576 45.69 -22.75 -0.77
N GLU A 577 44.63 -23.54 -0.94
CA GLU A 577 43.95 -23.65 -2.22
C GLU A 577 43.08 -22.42 -2.50
N PRO A 578 43.14 -21.83 -3.71
CA PRO A 578 42.23 -20.77 -4.11
C PRO A 578 40.78 -21.31 -4.29
N PRO A 579 39.75 -20.47 -4.17
CA PRO A 579 39.82 -19.03 -3.94
C PRO A 579 39.99 -18.65 -2.47
N ILE A 580 40.85 -17.66 -2.21
CA ILE A 580 40.98 -17.08 -0.86
C ILE A 580 40.01 -15.91 -0.70
N ARG A 581 39.15 -15.99 0.32
CA ARG A 581 38.30 -14.87 0.72
C ARG A 581 39.13 -13.77 1.38
N ALA A 582 39.01 -12.56 0.86
CA ALA A 582 39.62 -11.35 1.40
C ALA A 582 38.54 -10.32 1.74
N ASP A 583 38.39 -10.02 3.04
CA ASP A 583 37.48 -8.97 3.50
C ASP A 583 38.14 -7.57 3.34
N HIS A 584 37.43 -6.51 3.74
CA HIS A 584 37.91 -5.12 3.60
C HIS A 584 39.24 -4.89 4.34
N CYS A 585 40.23 -4.29 3.66
CA CYS A 585 41.58 -4.06 4.15
C CYS A 585 42.36 -5.36 4.50
N GLU A 586 42.05 -6.45 3.81
CA GLU A 586 42.85 -7.67 3.87
C GLU A 586 43.71 -7.83 2.63
N HIS A 587 44.84 -8.52 2.83
CA HIS A 587 45.82 -8.85 1.83
C HIS A 587 45.90 -10.36 1.61
N VAL A 588 46.03 -10.77 0.35
CA VAL A 588 46.33 -12.13 -0.07
C VAL A 588 47.66 -12.08 -0.81
N PHE A 589 48.58 -12.98 -0.45
CA PHE A 589 49.87 -13.09 -1.13
C PHE A 589 49.83 -14.27 -2.09
N VAL A 590 50.32 -14.05 -3.31
CA VAL A 590 50.39 -15.07 -4.34
C VAL A 590 51.83 -15.15 -4.83
N TRP A 591 52.45 -16.32 -4.74
CA TRP A 591 53.75 -16.60 -5.33
C TRP A 591 53.57 -17.50 -6.55
N ILE A 592 54.15 -17.10 -7.67
CA ILE A 592 54.03 -17.77 -8.96
C ILE A 592 55.44 -18.15 -9.40
N LYS A 593 55.69 -19.43 -9.62
CA LYS A 593 56.93 -19.93 -10.20
C LYS A 593 56.70 -20.13 -11.68
N LEU A 594 57.47 -19.43 -12.51
CA LEU A 594 57.49 -19.59 -13.95
C LEU A 594 58.78 -20.35 -14.30
N HIS A 595 58.67 -21.54 -14.86
CA HIS A 595 59.80 -22.39 -15.22
C HIS A 595 59.77 -22.71 -16.72
N SER A 596 60.81 -22.29 -17.46
CA SER A 596 60.91 -22.54 -18.90
C SER A 596 61.52 -23.91 -19.18
N VAL A 597 60.84 -24.67 -20.03
CA VAL A 597 61.25 -26.02 -20.44
C VAL A 597 62.06 -26.01 -21.76
N ASP A 598 62.03 -24.90 -22.51
CA ASP A 598 62.75 -24.74 -23.78
C ASP A 598 63.44 -23.36 -23.90
N ASN A 599 64.25 -23.17 -24.94
CA ASN A 599 64.91 -21.91 -25.29
C ASN A 599 64.00 -21.04 -26.17
N LEU A 600 63.54 -19.91 -25.63
CA LEU A 600 62.51 -19.06 -26.26
C LEU A 600 63.03 -17.69 -26.71
N GLY A 601 64.20 -17.26 -26.24
CA GLY A 601 64.71 -15.91 -26.50
C GLY A 601 63.89 -14.87 -25.75
N ALA A 602 63.44 -13.80 -26.42
CA ALA A 602 62.70 -12.72 -25.78
C ALA A 602 61.23 -13.09 -25.54
N VAL A 603 60.77 -12.99 -24.29
CA VAL A 603 59.40 -13.32 -23.88
C VAL A 603 58.84 -12.22 -22.98
N GLN A 604 57.58 -11.89 -23.20
CA GLN A 604 56.80 -10.99 -22.35
C GLN A 604 55.60 -11.73 -21.75
N ILE A 605 55.39 -11.58 -20.44
CA ILE A 605 54.38 -12.28 -19.66
C ILE A 605 53.55 -11.25 -18.91
N SER A 606 52.23 -11.30 -19.10
CA SER A 606 51.27 -10.45 -18.39
C SER A 606 50.50 -11.29 -17.36
N ILE A 607 50.60 -10.92 -16.09
CA ILE A 607 49.96 -11.62 -14.97
C ILE A 607 48.84 -10.73 -14.43
N THR A 608 47.59 -11.12 -14.63
CA THR A 608 46.41 -10.34 -14.24
C THR A 608 45.69 -10.95 -13.06
N VAL A 609 45.50 -10.18 -11.99
CA VAL A 609 44.75 -10.60 -10.80
C VAL A 609 43.26 -10.71 -11.14
N THR A 610 42.69 -11.86 -10.80
CA THR A 610 41.25 -12.12 -10.91
C THR A 610 40.60 -12.24 -9.55
N ASN A 611 39.33 -11.84 -9.49
CA ASN A 611 38.55 -11.89 -8.28
C ASN A 611 37.06 -11.95 -8.60
N GLU A 612 36.28 -12.55 -7.70
CA GLU A 612 34.81 -12.57 -7.76
C GLU A 612 34.22 -12.04 -6.45
N LEU A 613 32.96 -11.60 -6.51
CA LEU A 613 32.23 -11.19 -5.30
C LEU A 613 31.93 -12.40 -4.42
N ALA A 614 32.25 -12.30 -3.13
CA ALA A 614 31.85 -13.32 -2.15
C ALA A 614 30.38 -13.08 -1.76
N PHE A 615 29.44 -13.77 -2.40
CA PHE A 615 28.04 -13.77 -1.95
C PHE A 615 27.95 -14.48 -0.60
N TYR A 616 27.31 -13.85 0.39
CA TYR A 616 26.88 -14.54 1.60
C TYR A 616 25.76 -15.50 1.21
N ASN A 617 26.01 -16.80 1.29
CA ASN A 617 24.94 -17.80 1.37
C ASN A 617 24.41 -17.88 2.81
#